data_AF-A0A432R101-F1
#
_entry.id   AF-A0A432R101-F1
#
_cell.length_a   1.000
_cell.length_b   1.000
_cell.length_c   1.000
_cell.angle_alpha   90.00
_cell.angle_beta   90.00
_cell.angle_gamma   90.00
#
_symmetry.space_group_name_H-M   'P 1'
#
loop_
_entity.id
_entity.type
_entity.pdbx_description
1 polymer ?
#
loop_
_entity_poly.entity_id
_entity_poly.type
_entity_poly.pdbx_seq_one_letter_code
_entity_poly.pdbx_strand_id
1 'polypeptide(L)'
;MARFSDLKLSDDSPVSIQWDMTPDLAFCMFSAKGMREELRNSGDRVCYFFIDNYGEQPKLYLMERGSRFVDIIAEIHAPQELLNDCILRQGKTLNVKDNFAVDGALKEWILTEVVNKEESSVLYPVAPDEEAVEDMGLSLAQPGTVKMEFPRITLADGPCLLSDEQIKDLILGSCFADQVLNPNGRFVNYFADSGNDFTVIDERSSLMWQRFGLDLCSIRSMKNKVEELNKKSFAGYHDWRMPSIEEALSIMEAEPNRKGVFLHPCFSREQPFIFTTAKRKPTGYWFVDYKQGKVYWSSGTVPGGFARLCRGI
;
A
#
# COMPACT_ATOMS: atom_id res chain seq x y z
N MET A 1 1.47 -12.52 -32.76
CA MET A 1 1.84 -13.63 -31.87
C MET A 1 3.00 -13.14 -31.02
N ALA A 2 3.05 -13.51 -29.73
CA ALA A 2 4.05 -12.99 -28.80
C ALA A 2 5.10 -14.06 -28.50
N ARG A 3 6.33 -13.63 -28.23
CA ARG A 3 7.41 -14.51 -27.77
C ARG A 3 7.58 -14.34 -26.27
N PHE A 4 7.91 -15.41 -25.58
CA PHE A 4 8.22 -15.34 -24.16
C PHE A 4 9.45 -14.43 -23.90
N SER A 5 10.43 -14.43 -24.82
CA SER A 5 11.58 -13.53 -24.80
C SER A 5 11.25 -12.05 -24.98
N ASP A 6 10.08 -11.75 -25.56
CA ASP A 6 9.66 -10.38 -25.88
C ASP A 6 8.78 -9.78 -24.78
N LEU A 7 8.42 -10.59 -23.78
CA LEU A 7 7.80 -10.08 -22.56
C LEU A 7 8.79 -9.12 -21.92
N LYS A 8 8.33 -7.91 -21.60
CA LYS A 8 9.10 -6.90 -20.87
C LYS A 8 9.27 -7.33 -19.41
N LEU A 9 10.03 -8.41 -19.20
CA LEU A 9 10.60 -8.72 -17.90
C LEU A 9 11.59 -7.60 -17.60
N SER A 10 11.57 -7.09 -16.38
CA SER A 10 12.50 -6.04 -15.97
C SER A 10 13.96 -6.50 -16.14
N ASP A 11 14.86 -5.63 -16.62
CA ASP A 11 16.23 -5.97 -17.12
C ASP A 11 17.13 -6.74 -16.12
N ASP A 12 16.77 -6.77 -14.83
CA ASP A 12 17.49 -7.44 -13.74
C ASP A 12 16.83 -8.76 -13.27
N SER A 13 15.75 -9.22 -13.91
CA SER A 13 15.02 -10.41 -13.45
C SER A 13 15.72 -11.70 -13.88
N PRO A 14 16.28 -12.51 -12.97
CA PRO A 14 16.70 -13.84 -13.33
C PRO A 14 15.45 -14.63 -13.73
N VAL A 15 15.45 -15.23 -14.93
CA VAL A 15 14.33 -16.02 -15.48
C VAL A 15 14.23 -17.37 -14.75
N SER A 16 13.98 -17.33 -13.44
CA SER A 16 13.72 -18.49 -12.61
C SER A 16 12.23 -18.55 -12.31
N ILE A 17 11.53 -19.42 -13.02
CA ILE A 17 10.09 -19.64 -12.85
C ILE A 17 9.83 -20.53 -11.64
N GLN A 18 9.06 -20.05 -10.67
CA GLN A 18 8.54 -20.84 -9.55
C GLN A 18 7.20 -21.45 -9.95
N TRP A 19 7.07 -22.78 -9.85
CA TRP A 19 5.90 -23.52 -10.34
C TRP A 19 4.85 -23.80 -9.27
N ASP A 20 5.29 -23.89 -8.01
CA ASP A 20 4.43 -24.23 -6.87
C ASP A 20 3.89 -22.98 -6.14
N MET A 21 4.00 -21.81 -6.76
CA MET A 21 3.67 -20.51 -6.15
C MET A 21 2.24 -20.09 -6.51
N THR A 22 1.56 -19.44 -5.56
CA THR A 22 0.27 -18.77 -5.76
C THR A 22 0.36 -17.30 -5.31
N PRO A 23 -0.56 -16.41 -5.72
CA PRO A 23 -0.62 -15.04 -5.22
C PRO A 23 -0.61 -14.93 -3.70
N ASP A 24 -1.33 -15.82 -3.01
CA ASP A 24 -1.38 -15.87 -1.55
C ASP A 24 -0.04 -16.27 -0.92
N LEU A 25 0.63 -17.28 -1.48
CA LEU A 25 1.98 -17.69 -1.06
C LEU A 25 3.02 -16.61 -1.34
N ALA A 26 2.92 -15.94 -2.49
CA ALA A 26 3.79 -14.85 -2.89
C ALA A 26 3.56 -13.62 -2.00
N PHE A 27 2.31 -13.32 -1.61
CA PHE A 27 2.00 -12.31 -0.60
C PHE A 27 2.62 -12.68 0.75
N CYS A 28 2.54 -13.94 1.18
CA CYS A 28 3.21 -14.38 2.39
C CYS A 28 4.74 -14.27 2.29
N MET A 29 5.32 -14.59 1.14
CA MET A 29 6.77 -14.58 0.94
C MET A 29 7.35 -13.16 0.83
N PHE A 30 6.66 -12.27 0.12
CA PHE A 30 7.18 -10.92 -0.20
C PHE A 30 6.54 -9.79 0.62
N SER A 31 5.34 -9.98 1.17
CA SER A 31 4.63 -8.98 1.99
C SER A 31 4.64 -9.32 3.49
N ALA A 32 4.51 -10.60 3.85
CA ALA A 32 4.60 -11.04 5.24
C ALA A 32 6.06 -11.29 5.64
N LYS A 33 6.78 -10.22 5.99
CA LYS A 33 8.07 -10.33 6.71
C LYS A 33 7.91 -11.20 7.96
N GLY A 34 8.23 -12.49 7.86
CA GLY A 34 8.02 -13.40 8.97
C GLY A 34 8.64 -14.79 8.88
N MET A 35 8.86 -15.39 7.70
CA MET A 35 9.48 -16.73 7.64
C MET A 35 10.42 -16.89 6.45
N ARG A 36 11.68 -16.47 6.63
CA ARG A 36 12.94 -17.09 6.18
C ARG A 36 14.03 -16.02 6.05
N GLU A 37 15.15 -16.25 6.72
CA GLU A 37 16.37 -15.41 6.69
C GLU A 37 17.14 -15.51 5.36
N GLU A 38 16.58 -16.15 4.33
CA GLU A 38 17.30 -16.50 3.09
C GLU A 38 17.13 -15.47 1.97
N LEU A 39 16.17 -14.54 2.03
CA LEU A 39 16.02 -13.46 1.04
C LEU A 39 16.85 -12.24 1.46
N ARG A 40 18.16 -12.45 1.53
CA ARG A 40 19.15 -11.41 1.82
C ARG A 40 19.76 -10.89 0.53
N ASN A 41 18.92 -10.43 -0.40
CA ASN A 41 19.30 -9.50 -1.46
C ASN A 41 18.06 -8.72 -1.92
N SER A 42 18.19 -7.39 -1.98
CA SER A 42 17.10 -6.46 -2.32
C SER A 42 16.72 -6.45 -3.81
N GLY A 43 16.93 -7.56 -4.51
CA GLY A 43 16.66 -7.73 -5.94
C GLY A 43 16.03 -9.08 -6.31
N ASP A 44 15.73 -9.96 -5.34
CA ASP A 44 15.15 -11.26 -5.64
C ASP A 44 13.69 -11.10 -6.11
N ARG A 45 13.53 -11.20 -7.44
CA ARG A 45 12.25 -11.24 -8.15
C ARG A 45 11.96 -12.68 -8.53
N VAL A 46 10.68 -13.02 -8.53
CA VAL A 46 10.20 -14.35 -8.92
C VAL A 46 9.10 -14.20 -9.95
N CYS A 47 9.22 -14.96 -11.03
CA CYS A 47 8.13 -15.17 -11.97
C CYS A 47 7.42 -16.48 -11.63
N TYR A 48 6.09 -16.50 -11.65
CA TYR A 48 5.32 -17.73 -11.49
C TYR A 48 4.04 -17.72 -12.30
N PHE A 49 3.56 -18.92 -12.61
CA PHE A 49 2.27 -19.12 -13.25
C PHE A 49 1.24 -19.52 -12.20
N PHE A 50 0.02 -19.02 -12.32
CA PHE A 50 -1.08 -19.43 -11.44
C PHE A 50 -2.42 -19.42 -12.19
N ILE A 51 -3.37 -20.21 -11.69
CA ILE A 51 -4.74 -20.24 -12.17
C ILE A 51 -5.59 -19.36 -11.27
N ASP A 52 -6.28 -18.37 -11.84
CA ASP A 52 -7.33 -17.57 -11.21
C ASP A 52 -8.70 -18.23 -11.47
N ASN A 53 -9.37 -18.67 -10.41
CA ASN A 53 -10.72 -19.25 -10.48
C ASN A 53 -11.79 -18.38 -9.80
N TYR A 54 -11.61 -17.06 -9.74
CA TYR A 54 -12.62 -16.14 -9.20
C TYR A 54 -13.74 -15.79 -10.20
N GLY A 55 -13.44 -15.90 -11.49
CA GLY A 55 -14.33 -15.58 -12.62
C GLY A 55 -15.34 -16.68 -12.98
N GLU A 56 -15.95 -16.57 -14.17
CA GLU A 56 -16.88 -17.59 -14.70
C GLU A 56 -16.15 -18.85 -15.18
N GLN A 57 -14.91 -18.70 -15.64
CA GLN A 57 -14.03 -19.79 -16.09
C GLN A 57 -12.62 -19.56 -15.53
N PRO A 58 -11.87 -20.62 -15.23
CA PRO A 58 -10.48 -20.50 -14.82
C PRO A 58 -9.62 -19.83 -15.90
N LYS A 59 -8.72 -18.96 -15.46
CA LYS A 59 -7.75 -18.28 -16.32
C LYS A 59 -6.34 -18.53 -15.83
N LEU A 60 -5.38 -18.60 -16.76
CA LEU A 60 -3.96 -18.80 -16.45
C LEU A 60 -3.19 -17.50 -16.67
N TYR A 61 -2.43 -17.09 -15.67
CA TYR A 61 -1.62 -15.87 -15.73
C TYR A 61 -0.16 -16.16 -15.44
N LEU A 62 0.71 -15.32 -16.01
CA LEU A 62 2.11 -15.18 -15.63
C LEU A 62 2.27 -13.91 -14.81
N MET A 63 2.84 -14.04 -13.62
CA MET A 63 3.03 -12.94 -12.68
C MET A 63 4.50 -12.77 -12.33
N GLU A 64 4.95 -11.52 -12.26
CA GLU A 64 6.22 -11.10 -11.66
C GLU A 64 5.95 -10.53 -10.27
N ARG A 65 6.65 -11.08 -9.27
CA ARG A 65 6.55 -10.63 -7.88
C ARG A 65 7.93 -10.37 -7.29
N GLY A 66 8.06 -9.24 -6.61
CA GLY A 66 9.16 -8.93 -5.69
C GLY A 66 8.69 -7.94 -4.64
N SER A 67 9.48 -7.59 -3.63
CA SER A 67 9.01 -6.74 -2.51
C SER A 67 8.32 -5.40 -2.91
N ARG A 68 8.56 -4.89 -4.13
CA ARG A 68 7.95 -3.68 -4.70
C ARG A 68 7.33 -3.87 -6.10
N PHE A 69 7.29 -5.10 -6.60
CA PHE A 69 6.81 -5.43 -7.94
C PHE A 69 5.66 -6.43 -7.83
N VAL A 70 4.51 -6.12 -8.44
CA VAL A 70 3.27 -6.91 -8.40
C VAL A 70 2.60 -6.79 -9.76
N ASP A 71 3.13 -7.48 -10.75
CA ASP A 71 2.70 -7.27 -12.14
C ASP A 71 2.25 -8.58 -12.77
N ILE A 72 1.03 -8.58 -13.32
CA ILE A 72 0.59 -9.63 -14.24
C ILE A 72 1.19 -9.29 -15.60
N ILE A 73 2.10 -10.13 -16.08
CA ILE A 73 2.88 -9.90 -17.30
C ILE A 73 2.11 -10.38 -18.53
N ALA A 74 1.36 -11.48 -18.38
CA ALA A 74 0.63 -12.08 -19.48
C ALA A 74 -0.56 -12.91 -19.03
N GLU A 75 -1.61 -12.94 -19.85
CA GLU A 75 -2.66 -13.94 -19.82
C GLU A 75 -2.29 -15.06 -20.81
N ILE A 76 -2.43 -16.33 -20.39
CA ILE A 76 -2.15 -17.50 -21.21
C ILE A 76 -3.46 -18.23 -21.47
N HIS A 77 -3.87 -18.29 -22.74
CA HIS A 77 -5.09 -18.98 -23.14
C HIS A 77 -4.85 -20.49 -23.24
N ALA A 78 -4.89 -21.16 -22.09
CA ALA A 78 -4.81 -22.62 -21.99
C ALA A 78 -6.17 -23.29 -22.28
N PRO A 79 -6.18 -24.56 -22.76
CA PRO A 79 -7.41 -25.33 -22.88
C PRO A 79 -8.15 -25.45 -21.55
N GLN A 80 -9.45 -25.17 -21.54
CA GLN A 80 -10.26 -25.16 -20.32
C GLN A 80 -10.30 -26.52 -19.61
N GLU A 81 -10.30 -27.62 -20.37
CA GLU A 81 -10.20 -28.98 -19.80
C GLU A 81 -8.93 -29.16 -18.96
N LEU A 82 -7.81 -28.62 -19.43
CA LEU A 82 -6.52 -28.73 -18.74
C LEU A 82 -6.50 -27.92 -17.42
N LEU A 83 -7.12 -26.74 -17.41
CA LEU A 83 -7.26 -25.91 -16.21
C LEU A 83 -8.19 -26.56 -15.19
N ASN A 84 -9.35 -27.05 -15.64
CA ASN A 84 -10.32 -27.73 -14.78
C ASN A 84 -9.72 -28.99 -14.15
N ASP A 85 -9.01 -29.80 -14.94
CA ASP A 85 -8.32 -30.99 -14.47
C ASP A 85 -7.26 -30.67 -13.41
N CYS A 86 -6.49 -29.60 -13.60
CA CYS A 86 -5.50 -29.14 -12.62
C CYS A 86 -6.16 -28.83 -11.28
N ILE A 87 -7.28 -28.08 -11.28
CA ILE A 87 -8.04 -27.75 -10.08
C ILE A 87 -8.58 -29.01 -9.38
N LEU A 88 -9.14 -29.94 -10.16
CA LEU A 88 -9.70 -31.18 -9.63
C LEU A 88 -8.62 -32.09 -9.02
N ARG A 89 -7.45 -32.19 -9.64
CA ARG A 89 -6.31 -32.99 -9.13
C ARG A 89 -5.74 -32.45 -7.82
N GLN A 90 -5.92 -31.16 -7.54
CA GLN A 90 -5.56 -30.55 -6.26
C GLN A 90 -6.59 -30.81 -5.14
N GLY A 91 -7.59 -31.68 -5.39
CA GLY A 91 -8.60 -32.09 -4.41
C GLY A 91 -9.68 -31.04 -4.17
N LYS A 92 -9.90 -30.15 -5.15
CA LYS A 92 -10.81 -29.01 -5.05
C LYS A 92 -11.94 -29.15 -6.05
N THR A 93 -13.04 -28.45 -5.82
CA THR A 93 -14.16 -28.40 -6.77
C THR A 93 -14.09 -27.12 -7.61
N LEU A 94 -14.63 -27.17 -8.83
CA LEU A 94 -14.61 -26.02 -9.74
C LEU A 94 -15.36 -24.78 -9.21
N ASN A 95 -16.24 -24.96 -8.23
CA ASN A 95 -17.00 -23.87 -7.61
C ASN A 95 -16.20 -23.08 -6.56
N VAL A 96 -14.99 -23.53 -6.20
CA VAL A 96 -14.15 -22.85 -5.20
C VAL A 96 -13.47 -21.65 -5.85
N LYS A 97 -13.79 -20.45 -5.36
CA LYS A 97 -13.12 -19.21 -5.75
C LYS A 97 -11.80 -19.06 -5.02
N ASP A 98 -10.71 -19.43 -5.68
CA ASP A 98 -9.36 -19.45 -5.11
C ASP A 98 -8.32 -19.39 -6.24
N ASN A 99 -7.05 -19.18 -5.87
CA ASN A 99 -5.92 -19.27 -6.79
C ASN A 99 -5.25 -20.64 -6.68
N PHE A 100 -4.87 -21.23 -7.80
CA PHE A 100 -4.20 -22.54 -7.84
C PHE A 100 -2.82 -22.47 -8.46
N ALA A 101 -1.87 -23.21 -7.89
CA ALA A 101 -0.55 -23.40 -8.50
C ALA A 101 -0.66 -24.31 -9.74
N VAL A 102 0.37 -24.30 -10.58
CA VAL A 102 0.42 -25.14 -11.78
C VAL A 102 0.83 -26.56 -11.39
N ASP A 103 0.10 -27.57 -11.88
CA ASP A 103 0.46 -28.98 -11.71
C ASP A 103 1.48 -29.46 -12.76
N GLY A 104 1.97 -30.69 -12.63
CA GLY A 104 2.97 -31.25 -13.56
C GLY A 104 2.51 -31.27 -15.02
N ALA A 105 1.25 -31.62 -15.28
CA ALA A 105 0.70 -31.70 -16.63
C ALA A 105 0.57 -30.32 -17.28
N LEU A 106 0.06 -29.34 -16.55
CA LEU A 106 -0.05 -27.97 -17.03
C LEU A 106 1.33 -27.32 -17.20
N LYS A 107 2.30 -27.65 -16.34
CA LYS A 107 3.70 -27.21 -16.49
C LYS A 107 4.32 -27.69 -17.81
N GLU A 108 4.18 -28.98 -18.15
CA GLU A 108 4.71 -29.53 -19.41
C GLU A 108 4.08 -28.84 -20.64
N TRP A 109 2.78 -28.55 -20.56
CA TRP A 109 2.08 -27.81 -21.60
C TRP A 109 2.59 -26.37 -21.73
N ILE A 110 2.76 -25.64 -20.63
CA ILE A 110 3.32 -24.27 -20.61
C ILE A 110 4.73 -24.26 -21.20
N LEU A 111 5.58 -25.21 -20.82
CA LEU A 111 6.93 -25.32 -21.36
C LEU A 111 6.93 -25.50 -22.89
N THR A 112 6.01 -26.31 -23.41
CA THR A 112 5.93 -26.63 -24.84
C THR A 112 5.34 -25.49 -25.66
N GLU A 113 4.22 -24.91 -25.21
CA GLU A 113 3.45 -23.94 -26.01
C GLU A 113 3.78 -22.47 -25.73
N VAL A 114 4.40 -22.17 -24.58
CA VAL A 114 4.71 -20.79 -24.16
C VAL A 114 6.21 -20.55 -24.08
N VAL A 115 6.97 -21.39 -23.38
CA VAL A 115 8.38 -21.10 -23.06
C VAL A 115 9.34 -21.53 -24.18
N ASN A 116 9.20 -22.74 -24.72
CA ASN A 116 10.15 -23.31 -25.69
C ASN A 116 9.82 -22.98 -27.15
N LYS A 117 8.65 -22.37 -27.40
CA LYS A 117 8.18 -22.04 -28.74
C LYS A 117 8.66 -20.65 -29.13
N GLU A 118 9.22 -20.52 -30.35
CA GLU A 118 9.69 -19.21 -30.83
C GLU A 118 8.57 -18.17 -30.88
N GLU A 119 7.34 -18.57 -31.26
CA GLU A 119 6.17 -17.72 -31.25
C GLU A 119 4.97 -18.48 -30.67
N SER A 120 4.36 -17.93 -29.62
CA SER A 120 3.20 -18.51 -28.98
C SER A 120 1.92 -17.79 -29.42
N SER A 121 0.95 -18.57 -29.87
CA SER A 121 -0.40 -18.10 -30.21
C SER A 121 -1.33 -18.04 -29.00
N VAL A 122 -0.88 -18.59 -27.86
CA VAL A 122 -1.65 -18.66 -26.61
C VAL A 122 -1.17 -17.65 -25.57
N LEU A 123 -0.05 -16.98 -25.82
CA LEU A 123 0.52 -15.94 -24.95
C LEU A 123 0.01 -14.56 -25.35
N TYR A 124 -0.69 -13.90 -24.43
CA TYR A 124 -1.19 -12.54 -24.58
C TYR A 124 -0.50 -11.65 -23.55
N PRO A 125 0.55 -10.91 -23.93
CA PRO A 125 1.21 -9.97 -23.05
C PRO A 125 0.19 -8.95 -22.56
N VAL A 126 0.08 -8.83 -21.25
CA VAL A 126 -0.64 -7.74 -20.62
C VAL A 126 0.33 -6.56 -20.71
N ALA A 127 -0.09 -5.49 -21.40
CA ALA A 127 0.66 -4.24 -21.28
C ALA A 127 0.73 -3.96 -19.78
N PRO A 128 1.93 -3.67 -19.20
CA PRO A 128 1.97 -3.25 -17.81
C PRO A 128 0.92 -2.16 -17.69
N ASP A 129 0.01 -2.30 -16.73
CA ASP A 129 -0.79 -1.15 -16.35
C ASP A 129 0.26 -0.06 -16.16
N GLU A 130 0.23 0.98 -17.00
CA GLU A 130 0.87 2.22 -16.62
C GLU A 130 0.09 2.56 -15.36
N GLU A 131 0.58 2.13 -14.19
CA GLU A 131 0.11 2.63 -12.91
C GLU A 131 0.19 4.13 -13.10
N ALA A 132 -0.95 4.75 -13.36
CA ALA A 132 -0.99 6.15 -13.74
C ALA A 132 -0.27 6.86 -12.61
N VAL A 133 0.95 7.35 -12.90
CA VAL A 133 1.86 7.90 -11.91
C VAL A 133 1.02 8.83 -11.06
N GLU A 134 0.89 8.50 -9.78
CA GLU A 134 -0.09 9.18 -8.96
C GLU A 134 0.16 10.68 -9.05
N ASP A 135 -0.86 11.47 -9.41
CA ASP A 135 -0.72 12.93 -9.50
C ASP A 135 -0.45 13.48 -8.10
N MET A 136 0.82 13.70 -7.77
CA MET A 136 1.25 14.21 -6.48
C MET A 136 1.09 15.73 -6.33
N GLY A 137 0.30 16.35 -7.21
CA GLY A 137 0.04 17.78 -7.26
C GLY A 137 1.20 18.58 -7.85
N LEU A 138 1.07 19.91 -7.75
CA LEU A 138 2.13 20.83 -8.14
C LEU A 138 3.35 20.68 -7.22
N SER A 139 4.53 20.99 -7.76
CA SER A 139 5.75 21.08 -6.96
C SER A 139 5.57 22.05 -5.81
N LEU A 140 5.93 21.60 -4.60
CA LEU A 140 5.86 22.41 -3.40
C LEU A 140 6.97 23.46 -3.41
N ALA A 141 6.71 24.58 -2.73
CA ALA A 141 7.69 25.64 -2.59
C ALA A 141 8.80 25.23 -1.60
N GLN A 142 9.95 25.88 -1.69
CA GLN A 142 11.04 25.64 -0.75
C GLN A 142 10.68 26.17 0.66
N PRO A 143 11.20 25.56 1.74
CA PRO A 143 10.91 26.01 3.10
C PRO A 143 11.25 27.50 3.29
N GLY A 144 10.37 28.24 3.98
CA GLY A 144 10.53 29.67 4.28
C GLY A 144 10.19 30.62 3.13
N THR A 145 9.79 30.11 1.96
CA THR A 145 9.42 30.96 0.82
C THR A 145 7.97 31.45 0.88
N VAL A 146 7.08 30.65 1.48
CA VAL A 146 5.66 30.99 1.62
C VAL A 146 5.47 31.83 2.87
N LYS A 147 4.81 32.99 2.72
CA LYS A 147 4.43 33.80 3.87
C LYS A 147 3.30 33.13 4.64
N MET A 148 3.59 32.67 5.85
CA MET A 148 2.57 32.10 6.74
C MET A 148 1.65 33.19 7.30
N GLU A 149 0.35 33.00 7.12
CA GLU A 149 -0.71 33.84 7.72
C GLU A 149 -0.98 33.42 9.17
N PHE A 150 -0.83 32.13 9.47
CA PHE A 150 -1.00 31.57 10.81
C PHE A 150 0.35 31.29 11.48
N PRO A 151 0.46 31.48 12.81
CA PRO A 151 1.69 31.20 13.53
C PRO A 151 1.98 29.69 13.56
N ARG A 152 3.26 29.36 13.80
CA ARG A 152 3.67 27.99 14.11
C ARG A 152 2.96 27.51 15.38
N ILE A 153 2.62 26.23 15.39
CA ILE A 153 1.92 25.57 16.49
C ILE A 153 2.56 24.22 16.79
N THR A 154 2.60 23.86 18.07
CA THR A 154 2.98 22.51 18.49
C THR A 154 1.71 21.71 18.73
N LEU A 155 1.52 20.65 17.94
CA LEU A 155 0.43 19.70 18.14
C LEU A 155 0.83 18.70 19.24
N ALA A 156 -0.13 18.22 20.01
CA ALA A 156 0.15 17.22 21.04
C ALA A 156 0.71 15.96 20.37
N ASP A 157 1.83 15.44 20.85
CA ASP A 157 2.45 14.23 20.31
C ASP A 157 2.18 13.00 21.21
N GLY A 158 2.55 11.83 20.70
CA GLY A 158 2.55 10.60 21.49
C GLY A 158 1.16 10.01 21.77
N PRO A 159 1.10 8.92 22.57
CA PRO A 159 -0.13 8.18 22.85
C PRO A 159 -1.00 8.90 23.89
N CYS A 160 -2.31 8.90 23.66
CA CYS A 160 -3.30 9.41 24.59
C CYS A 160 -4.51 8.49 24.68
N LEU A 161 -5.38 8.72 25.68
CA LEU A 161 -6.60 7.96 25.90
C LEU A 161 -7.80 8.91 25.92
N LEU A 162 -8.63 8.84 24.88
CA LEU A 162 -9.70 9.82 24.62
C LEU A 162 -11.08 9.15 24.55
N SER A 163 -12.10 9.80 25.10
CA SER A 163 -13.51 9.48 24.82
C SER A 163 -14.00 10.17 23.54
N ASP A 164 -15.19 9.79 23.08
CA ASP A 164 -15.84 10.39 21.92
C ASP A 164 -16.09 11.90 22.12
N GLU A 165 -16.47 12.33 23.33
CA GLU A 165 -16.63 13.75 23.66
C GLU A 165 -15.30 14.50 23.56
N GLN A 166 -14.21 13.91 24.08
CA GLN A 166 -12.89 14.53 24.03
C GLN A 166 -12.37 14.68 22.58
N ILE A 167 -12.68 13.70 21.70
CA ILE A 167 -12.37 13.80 20.27
C ILE A 167 -13.17 14.94 19.62
N LYS A 168 -14.46 15.05 19.94
CA LYS A 168 -15.30 16.14 19.43
C LYS A 168 -14.78 17.51 19.85
N ASP A 169 -14.45 17.68 21.13
CA ASP A 169 -13.91 18.94 21.66
C ASP A 169 -12.57 19.29 21.00
N LEU A 170 -11.71 18.30 20.76
CA LEU A 170 -10.43 18.46 20.08
C LEU A 170 -10.60 18.93 18.63
N ILE A 171 -11.51 18.30 17.88
CA ILE A 171 -11.80 18.67 16.48
C ILE A 171 -12.32 20.12 16.40
N LEU A 172 -13.27 20.47 17.26
CA LEU A 172 -13.86 21.80 17.28
C LEU A 172 -12.87 22.88 17.77
N GLY A 173 -12.13 22.58 18.83
CA GLY A 173 -11.21 23.53 19.48
C GLY A 173 -10.02 23.93 18.62
N SER A 174 -9.52 23.02 17.78
CA SER A 174 -8.38 23.26 16.88
C SER A 174 -8.80 23.57 15.44
N CYS A 175 -10.10 23.73 15.20
CA CYS A 175 -10.67 23.93 13.86
C CYS A 175 -10.25 22.86 12.84
N PHE A 176 -10.03 21.61 13.26
CA PHE A 176 -9.75 20.52 12.34
C PHE A 176 -10.99 20.24 11.48
N ALA A 177 -10.77 19.94 10.20
CA ALA A 177 -11.84 19.47 9.32
C ALA A 177 -12.40 18.14 9.87
N ASP A 178 -13.71 17.93 9.78
CA ASP A 178 -14.36 16.62 9.93
C ASP A 178 -15.74 16.73 9.27
N GLN A 179 -16.06 15.85 8.32
CA GLN A 179 -17.28 15.96 7.50
C GLN A 179 -18.59 15.85 8.30
N VAL A 180 -18.53 15.44 9.57
CA VAL A 180 -19.70 15.32 10.45
C VAL A 180 -19.62 16.26 11.64
N LEU A 181 -18.49 16.25 12.36
CA LEU A 181 -18.33 16.99 13.61
C LEU A 181 -17.97 18.46 13.39
N ASN A 182 -17.23 18.76 12.32
CA ASN A 182 -16.83 20.12 11.98
C ASN A 182 -16.72 20.33 10.46
N PRO A 183 -17.85 20.35 9.72
CA PRO A 183 -17.84 20.37 8.25
C PRO A 183 -17.20 21.63 7.65
N ASN A 184 -17.18 22.73 8.41
CA ASN A 184 -16.53 23.99 8.03
C ASN A 184 -15.15 24.16 8.70
N GLY A 185 -14.64 23.11 9.35
CA GLY A 185 -13.32 23.11 9.96
C GLY A 185 -12.24 23.28 8.91
N ARG A 186 -11.28 24.15 9.18
CA ARG A 186 -10.16 24.41 8.30
C ARG A 186 -8.90 24.67 9.10
N PHE A 187 -8.09 23.62 9.25
CA PHE A 187 -6.74 23.74 9.74
C PHE A 187 -5.81 23.97 8.55
N VAL A 188 -5.17 25.15 8.49
CA VAL A 188 -4.26 25.50 7.40
C VAL A 188 -2.87 24.95 7.68
N ASN A 189 -2.32 24.10 6.80
CA ASN A 189 -0.91 23.74 6.81
C ASN A 189 -0.11 24.58 5.81
N TYR A 190 1.22 24.59 5.97
CA TYR A 190 2.13 25.17 5.00
C TYR A 190 3.10 24.09 4.53
N PHE A 191 2.67 23.32 3.52
CA PHE A 191 3.47 22.22 2.97
C PHE A 191 4.60 22.74 2.08
N ALA A 192 5.83 22.36 2.39
CA ALA A 192 7.04 22.72 1.68
C ALA A 192 7.81 21.48 1.23
N ASP A 193 8.59 21.64 0.15
CA ASP A 193 9.50 20.62 -0.36
C ASP A 193 10.59 20.31 0.69
N SER A 194 10.87 19.03 0.86
CA SER A 194 11.94 18.53 1.74
C SER A 194 13.23 18.21 0.99
N GLY A 195 13.26 18.44 -0.33
CA GLY A 195 14.38 18.11 -1.22
C GLY A 195 14.41 16.65 -1.66
N ASN A 196 13.33 15.89 -1.44
CA ASN A 196 13.17 14.53 -1.94
C ASN A 196 11.69 14.19 -2.19
N ASP A 197 11.43 13.17 -3.01
CA ASP A 197 10.07 12.79 -3.40
C ASP A 197 9.33 11.96 -2.33
N PHE A 198 9.97 11.62 -1.22
CA PHE A 198 9.42 10.71 -0.21
C PHE A 198 8.81 11.42 0.99
N THR A 199 9.20 12.68 1.24
CA THR A 199 8.77 13.42 2.43
C THR A 199 8.26 14.82 2.10
N VAL A 200 7.54 15.41 3.04
CA VAL A 200 7.02 16.78 2.94
C VAL A 200 7.14 17.44 4.30
N ILE A 201 7.50 18.72 4.32
CA ILE A 201 7.58 19.52 5.54
C ILE A 201 6.25 20.26 5.71
N ASP A 202 5.67 20.26 6.91
CA ASP A 202 4.66 21.24 7.30
C ASP A 202 5.30 22.30 8.20
N GLU A 203 5.50 23.50 7.65
CA GLU A 203 6.16 24.60 8.35
C GLU A 203 5.34 25.11 9.54
N ARG A 204 4.01 24.90 9.53
CA ARG A 204 3.15 25.35 10.64
C ARG A 204 3.35 24.48 11.87
N SER A 205 3.26 23.16 11.70
CA SER A 205 3.38 22.21 12.81
C SER A 205 4.83 21.87 13.15
N SER A 206 5.79 22.30 12.31
CA SER A 206 7.21 21.88 12.41
C SER A 206 7.34 20.36 12.42
N LEU A 207 6.56 19.72 11.55
CA LEU A 207 6.59 18.28 11.33
C LEU A 207 7.06 17.99 9.91
N MET A 208 7.75 16.86 9.77
CA MET A 208 8.01 16.24 8.47
C MET A 208 7.21 14.95 8.38
N TRP A 209 6.55 14.75 7.24
CA TRP A 209 5.67 13.63 6.97
C TRP A 209 6.17 12.80 5.81
N GLN A 210 5.85 11.50 5.83
CA GLN A 210 5.99 10.69 4.63
C GLN A 210 4.89 11.04 3.61
N ARG A 211 5.27 11.17 2.33
CA ARG A 211 4.34 11.32 1.20
C ARG A 211 3.66 10.01 0.83
N PHE A 212 4.34 8.90 1.07
CA PHE A 212 3.84 7.52 0.98
C PHE A 212 3.91 6.89 2.36
N GLY A 213 2.88 6.13 2.74
CA GLY A 213 2.81 5.51 4.05
C GLY A 213 3.33 4.08 4.10
N LEU A 214 3.05 3.43 5.23
CA LEU A 214 3.19 2.00 5.41
C LEU A 214 1.88 1.31 5.08
N ASP A 215 1.99 0.24 4.30
CA ASP A 215 0.88 -0.61 3.90
C ASP A 215 0.22 -1.33 5.09
N LEU A 216 -1.04 -1.73 4.89
CA LEU A 216 -1.95 -2.35 5.84
C LEU A 216 -1.24 -3.43 6.65
N CYS A 217 -1.20 -3.27 7.96
CA CYS A 217 -0.77 -4.34 8.86
C CYS A 217 -1.38 -4.19 10.25
N SER A 218 -1.23 -5.23 11.07
CA SER A 218 -1.67 -5.17 12.46
C SER A 218 -0.93 -4.06 13.23
N ILE A 219 -1.57 -3.46 14.23
CA ILE A 219 -0.95 -2.44 15.10
C ILE A 219 0.34 -2.95 15.77
N ARG A 220 0.42 -4.26 16.03
CA ARG A 220 1.62 -4.92 16.59
C ARG A 220 2.74 -4.97 15.56
N SER A 221 2.43 -5.37 14.34
CA SER A 221 3.39 -5.40 13.22
C SER A 221 3.83 -3.99 12.81
N MET A 222 2.95 -2.99 12.95
CA MET A 222 3.25 -1.60 12.62
C MET A 222 4.44 -1.07 13.41
N LYS A 223 4.51 -1.36 14.73
CA LYS A 223 5.65 -0.96 15.56
C LYS A 223 6.97 -1.51 15.04
N ASN A 224 7.00 -2.80 14.69
CA ASN A 224 8.18 -3.44 14.13
C ASN A 224 8.57 -2.82 12.77
N LYS A 225 7.59 -2.49 11.91
CA LYS A 225 7.84 -1.80 10.64
C LYS A 225 8.45 -0.41 10.85
N VAL A 226 7.96 0.36 11.82
CA VAL A 226 8.52 1.68 12.17
C VAL A 226 9.96 1.55 12.67
N GLU A 227 10.23 0.61 13.58
CA GLU A 227 11.59 0.36 14.07
C GLU A 227 12.56 -0.05 12.95
N GLU A 228 12.11 -0.89 12.03
CA GLU A 228 12.93 -1.30 10.89
C GLU A 228 13.18 -0.14 9.91
N LEU A 229 12.15 0.68 9.65
CA LEU A 229 12.25 1.87 8.81
C LEU A 229 13.28 2.86 9.38
N ASN A 230 13.28 3.05 10.70
CA ASN A 230 14.26 3.87 11.41
C ASN A 230 15.67 3.27 11.36
N LYS A 231 15.82 1.95 11.52
CA LYS A 231 17.12 1.27 11.35
C LYS A 231 17.69 1.45 9.94
N LYS A 232 16.83 1.61 8.93
CA LYS A 232 17.18 1.80 7.52
C LYS A 232 17.40 3.26 7.12
N SER A 233 17.29 4.20 8.05
CA SER A 233 17.51 5.63 7.78
C SER A 233 16.61 6.17 6.67
N PHE A 234 15.31 5.85 6.69
CA PHE A 234 14.40 6.28 5.62
C PHE A 234 14.46 7.81 5.44
N ALA A 235 14.67 8.24 4.18
CA ALA A 235 14.92 9.62 3.80
C ALA A 235 16.05 10.32 4.61
N GLY A 236 17.01 9.54 5.14
CA GLY A 236 18.11 10.03 5.96
C GLY A 236 17.81 10.14 7.46
N TYR A 237 16.63 9.70 7.93
CA TYR A 237 16.18 9.90 9.32
C TYR A 237 15.87 8.60 10.05
N HIS A 238 15.97 8.65 11.38
CA HIS A 238 15.92 7.48 12.29
C HIS A 238 14.86 7.60 13.40
N ASP A 239 14.08 8.66 13.39
CA ASP A 239 13.16 9.10 14.44
C ASP A 239 11.71 9.18 13.95
N TRP A 240 11.37 8.44 12.89
CA TRP A 240 10.00 8.33 12.41
C TRP A 240 9.10 7.65 13.44
N ARG A 241 7.90 8.19 13.62
CA ARG A 241 6.89 7.66 14.53
C ARG A 241 5.51 7.71 13.93
N MET A 242 4.59 6.92 14.49
CA MET A 242 3.17 7.10 14.19
C MET A 242 2.70 8.47 14.73
N PRO A 243 1.77 9.13 14.03
CA PRO A 243 1.26 10.41 14.46
C PRO A 243 0.33 10.27 15.66
N SER A 244 0.24 11.34 16.44
CA SER A 244 -0.87 11.53 17.36
C SER A 244 -2.18 11.74 16.59
N ILE A 245 -3.29 11.75 17.32
CA ILE A 245 -4.59 12.05 16.72
C ILE A 245 -4.68 13.50 16.22
N GLU A 246 -4.06 14.47 16.91
CA GLU A 246 -4.03 15.88 16.49
C GLU A 246 -3.19 16.05 15.23
N GLU A 247 -2.04 15.39 15.17
CA GLU A 247 -1.17 15.42 14.00
C GLU A 247 -1.83 14.76 12.78
N ALA A 248 -2.52 13.64 12.97
CA ALA A 248 -3.23 12.97 11.88
C ALA A 248 -4.45 13.79 11.39
N LEU A 249 -5.14 14.48 12.29
CA LEU A 249 -6.24 15.40 11.97
C LEU A 249 -5.76 16.68 11.30
N SER A 250 -4.56 17.17 11.65
CA SER A 250 -4.07 18.45 11.14
C SER A 250 -3.80 18.43 9.65
N ILE A 251 -3.52 17.28 9.04
CA ILE A 251 -3.33 17.15 7.59
C ILE A 251 -4.63 16.87 6.82
N MET A 252 -5.77 16.74 7.51
CA MET A 252 -7.07 16.51 6.87
C MET A 252 -7.63 17.80 6.30
N GLU A 253 -7.92 17.78 5.01
CA GLU A 253 -8.49 18.92 4.28
C GLU A 253 -10.02 18.96 4.39
N ALA A 254 -10.60 20.14 4.21
CA ALA A 254 -12.06 20.32 4.23
C ALA A 254 -12.75 19.72 2.98
N GLU A 255 -12.05 19.71 1.85
CA GLU A 255 -12.56 19.25 0.55
C GLU A 255 -11.71 18.11 -0.01
N PRO A 256 -12.32 17.13 -0.72
CA PRO A 256 -11.57 16.07 -1.34
C PRO A 256 -10.79 16.60 -2.56
N ASN A 257 -9.55 16.14 -2.71
CA ASN A 257 -8.74 16.44 -3.90
C ASN A 257 -9.19 15.60 -5.11
N ARG A 258 -8.48 15.73 -6.25
CA ARG A 258 -8.76 14.98 -7.50
C ARG A 258 -8.69 13.46 -7.36
N LYS A 259 -8.00 12.96 -6.33
CA LYS A 259 -7.89 11.53 -6.00
C LYS A 259 -9.08 11.05 -5.16
N GLY A 260 -9.99 11.96 -4.80
CA GLY A 260 -11.15 11.71 -3.96
C GLY A 260 -10.77 11.38 -2.52
N VAL A 261 -9.73 12.01 -1.98
CA VAL A 261 -9.34 11.95 -0.55
C VAL A 261 -9.19 13.36 0.02
N PHE A 262 -9.50 13.54 1.29
CA PHE A 262 -9.43 14.77 2.08
C PHE A 262 -8.00 15.02 2.58
N LEU A 263 -7.07 15.10 1.65
CA LEU A 263 -5.65 15.40 1.89
C LEU A 263 -5.15 16.37 0.83
N HIS A 264 -4.09 17.11 1.16
CA HIS A 264 -3.34 17.84 0.15
C HIS A 264 -2.82 16.87 -0.93
N PRO A 265 -2.82 17.23 -2.24
CA PRO A 265 -2.38 16.36 -3.33
C PRO A 265 -0.94 15.81 -3.19
N CYS A 266 -0.10 16.46 -2.37
CA CYS A 266 1.26 16.00 -2.11
C CYS A 266 1.35 14.66 -1.35
N PHE A 267 0.24 14.18 -0.79
CA PHE A 267 0.14 12.89 -0.13
C PHE A 267 -0.48 11.83 -1.06
N SER A 268 0.02 10.60 -0.95
CA SER A 268 -0.51 9.46 -1.68
C SER A 268 -1.90 9.05 -1.17
N ARG A 269 -2.79 8.64 -2.08
CA ARG A 269 -4.11 8.07 -1.82
C ARG A 269 -4.09 6.63 -1.30
N GLU A 270 -2.94 5.96 -1.38
CA GLU A 270 -2.79 4.55 -1.01
C GLU A 270 -3.05 4.27 0.49
N GLN A 271 -2.98 5.32 1.33
CA GLN A 271 -3.34 5.24 2.74
C GLN A 271 -4.64 6.01 2.98
N PRO A 272 -5.81 5.42 2.65
CA PRO A 272 -7.10 6.08 2.77
C PRO A 272 -7.49 6.37 4.22
N PHE A 273 -6.93 5.63 5.17
CA PHE A 273 -7.05 5.88 6.60
C PHE A 273 -5.76 5.45 7.31
N ILE A 274 -5.40 6.12 8.40
CA ILE A 274 -4.19 5.79 9.15
C ILE A 274 -4.46 5.57 10.63
N PHE A 275 -3.71 4.65 11.24
CA PHE A 275 -3.67 4.53 12.68
C PHE A 275 -2.98 5.73 13.31
N THR A 276 -3.48 6.07 14.50
CA THR A 276 -2.86 7.03 15.40
C THR A 276 -2.35 6.31 16.64
N THR A 277 -1.55 6.99 17.43
CA THR A 277 -1.13 6.52 18.75
C THR A 277 -2.26 6.56 19.79
N ALA A 278 -3.41 7.16 19.48
CA ALA A 278 -4.50 7.36 20.43
C ALA A 278 -5.39 6.12 20.62
N LYS A 279 -5.74 5.85 21.87
CA LYS A 279 -6.68 4.80 22.27
C LYS A 279 -8.03 5.40 22.66
N ARG A 280 -9.09 4.63 22.46
CA ARG A 280 -10.46 5.01 22.85
C ARG A 280 -10.81 4.49 24.25
N LYS A 281 -11.55 5.30 25.03
CA LYS A 281 -12.23 4.86 26.26
C LYS A 281 -13.62 4.30 25.93
N PRO A 282 -14.02 3.12 26.44
CA PRO A 282 -13.27 2.23 27.33
C PRO A 282 -12.28 1.30 26.61
N THR A 283 -12.46 1.08 25.29
CA THR A 283 -11.60 0.20 24.49
C THR A 283 -11.56 0.66 23.04
N GLY A 284 -10.49 0.28 22.34
CA GLY A 284 -10.30 0.52 20.92
C GLY A 284 -9.17 1.48 20.58
N TYR A 285 -9.02 1.74 19.29
CA TYR A 285 -8.00 2.61 18.70
C TYR A 285 -8.67 3.65 17.81
N TRP A 286 -8.20 4.89 17.90
CA TRP A 286 -8.63 5.96 17.01
C TRP A 286 -7.83 5.94 15.72
N PHE A 287 -8.52 6.16 14.60
CA PHE A 287 -7.91 6.30 13.29
C PHE A 287 -8.58 7.44 12.52
N VAL A 288 -7.83 8.07 11.63
CA VAL A 288 -8.34 9.14 10.77
C VAL A 288 -8.54 8.58 9.38
N ASP A 289 -9.76 8.68 8.86
CA ASP A 289 -10.14 8.25 7.52
C ASP A 289 -10.18 9.45 6.58
N TYR A 290 -9.17 9.55 5.73
CA TYR A 290 -9.03 10.57 4.71
C TYR A 290 -9.87 10.30 3.47
N LYS A 291 -10.42 9.10 3.27
CA LYS A 291 -11.37 8.83 2.19
C LYS A 291 -12.74 9.43 2.51
N GLN A 292 -13.13 9.37 3.77
CA GLN A 292 -14.40 9.88 4.28
C GLN A 292 -14.29 11.25 4.97
N GLY A 293 -13.07 11.71 5.25
CA GLY A 293 -12.81 12.98 5.92
C GLY A 293 -13.30 13.01 7.36
N LYS A 294 -13.15 11.89 8.08
CA LYS A 294 -13.74 11.71 9.41
C LYS A 294 -12.86 10.87 10.33
N VAL A 295 -12.96 11.13 11.63
CA VAL A 295 -12.38 10.26 12.67
C VAL A 295 -13.29 9.08 13.00
N TYR A 296 -12.69 7.90 13.05
CA TYR A 296 -13.35 6.67 13.45
C TYR A 296 -12.57 5.98 14.57
N TRP A 297 -13.23 5.02 15.22
CA TRP A 297 -12.58 4.10 16.13
C TRP A 297 -12.86 2.66 15.74
N SER A 298 -11.90 1.82 16.09
CA SER A 298 -12.00 0.37 15.92
C SER A 298 -11.86 -0.32 17.25
N SER A 299 -12.55 -1.44 17.43
CA SER A 299 -12.36 -2.27 18.62
C SER A 299 -10.91 -2.80 18.66
N GLY A 300 -10.46 -3.21 19.85
CA GLY A 300 -9.10 -3.74 20.02
C GLY A 300 -8.80 -5.05 19.28
N THR A 301 -9.78 -5.62 18.58
CA THR A 301 -9.71 -6.92 17.88
C THR A 301 -9.58 -6.77 16.35
N VAL A 302 -9.40 -5.56 15.83
CA VAL A 302 -9.39 -5.30 14.37
C VAL A 302 -8.04 -5.67 13.73
N PRO A 303 -8.04 -6.32 12.54
CA PRO A 303 -6.87 -7.02 12.00
C PRO A 303 -5.77 -6.12 11.41
N GLY A 304 -6.01 -4.85 11.10
CA GLY A 304 -4.95 -3.97 10.60
C GLY A 304 -5.40 -2.58 10.16
N GLY A 305 -4.42 -1.74 9.87
CA GLY A 305 -4.57 -0.36 9.39
C GLY A 305 -3.28 0.12 8.74
N PHE A 306 -3.37 1.18 7.95
CA PHE A 306 -2.19 1.81 7.35
C PHE A 306 -1.53 2.76 8.36
N ALA A 307 -0.32 3.23 8.04
CA ALA A 307 0.29 4.34 8.77
C ALA A 307 0.89 5.35 7.80
N ARG A 308 0.93 6.61 8.21
CA ARG A 308 1.75 7.65 7.57
C ARG A 308 2.58 8.26 8.68
N LEU A 309 3.89 8.02 8.65
CA LEU A 309 4.75 8.42 9.76
C LEU A 309 5.07 9.90 9.68
N CYS A 310 5.32 10.49 10.85
CA CYS A 310 5.83 11.83 11.01
C CYS A 310 7.06 11.85 11.93
N ARG A 311 7.80 12.95 11.88
CA ARG A 311 8.88 13.31 12.80
C ARG A 311 8.87 14.82 13.05
N GLY A 312 9.43 15.25 14.17
CA GLY A 312 9.65 16.68 14.44
C GLY A 312 10.89 17.22 13.72
N ILE A 313 10.90 18.51 13.42
CA ILE A 313 12.03 19.24 12.82
C ILE A 313 12.33 20.56 13.54
#